data_AF-A0A538DTG4-F1
#
_entry.id   AF-A0A538DTG4-F1
#
_cell.length_a   1.000
_cell.length_b   1.000
_cell.length_c   1.000
_cell.angle_alpha   90.00
_cell.angle_beta   90.00
_cell.angle_gamma   90.00
#
_symmetry.space_group_name_H-M   'P 1'
#
loop_
_entity.id
_entity.type
_entity.pdbx_description
1 polymer ?
#
loop_
_entity_poly.entity_id
_entity_poly.type
_entity_poly.pdbx_seq_one_letter_code
_entity_poly.pdbx_strand_id
1 'polypeptide(L)'
;MKLTRREALAGAAAAALGGAGIYELVDRVGGSSPKREAVSALPPEQHVLDGLAVIQDNGVEVLVPPLHHELVTARVRAGDPRLAQRELADALEALERRFEPTPAGLGITIGWGLPYFRKHVPDAWRSHGPHDRRAQKLALLDSVRFPSDPPDTLLEDNDVAVLLRSDSSDHLAVAARALFDDLHVFDVTSIRKGFVGGGFDGRRSLPKKVAVAAGVPGADLIPDTAQLFLGFTSTQRAGMGPRRIANFETLGYVDLRPSD
;
A
#
# COMPACT_ATOMS: atom_id res chain seq x y z
N MET A 1 -2.76 9.79 -28.87
CA MET A 1 -3.94 8.93 -29.13
C MET A 1 -5.11 9.47 -28.31
N LYS A 2 -6.31 9.56 -28.88
CA LYS A 2 -7.55 9.86 -28.14
C LYS A 2 -8.24 8.54 -27.84
N LEU A 3 -8.46 8.23 -26.55
CA LEU A 3 -9.31 7.10 -26.17
C LEU A 3 -10.74 7.40 -26.63
N THR A 4 -11.40 6.43 -27.24
CA THR A 4 -12.79 6.57 -27.65
C THR A 4 -13.70 6.52 -26.42
N ARG A 5 -14.86 7.17 -26.47
CA ARG A 5 -15.86 7.12 -25.38
C ARG A 5 -16.24 5.69 -25.00
N ARG A 6 -16.15 4.76 -25.95
CA ARG A 6 -16.43 3.33 -25.74
C ARG A 6 -15.32 2.61 -24.98
N GLU A 7 -14.06 2.95 -25.21
CA GLU A 7 -12.92 2.43 -24.43
C GLU A 7 -12.87 3.03 -23.03
N ALA A 8 -13.22 4.32 -22.88
CA ALA A 8 -13.38 4.95 -21.57
C ALA A 8 -14.54 4.34 -20.78
N LEU A 9 -15.67 4.04 -21.43
CA LEU A 9 -16.82 3.38 -20.81
C LEU A 9 -16.60 1.88 -20.58
N ALA A 10 -15.86 1.17 -21.45
CA ALA A 10 -15.48 -0.22 -21.21
C ALA A 10 -14.48 -0.34 -20.06
N GLY A 11 -13.52 0.59 -19.98
CA GLY A 11 -12.63 0.73 -18.83
C GLY A 11 -13.37 1.12 -17.55
N ALA A 12 -14.40 1.98 -17.64
CA ALA A 12 -15.22 2.38 -16.49
C ALA A 12 -16.25 1.30 -16.06
N ALA A 13 -16.80 0.53 -17.00
CA ALA A 13 -17.72 -0.58 -16.71
C ALA A 13 -16.96 -1.81 -16.18
N ALA A 14 -15.73 -2.05 -16.64
CA ALA A 14 -14.82 -3.01 -16.02
C ALA A 14 -14.29 -2.50 -14.66
N ALA A 15 -14.16 -1.18 -14.47
CA ALA A 15 -13.78 -0.58 -13.19
C ALA A 15 -14.87 -0.67 -12.12
N ALA A 16 -16.12 -0.92 -12.49
CA ALA A 16 -17.24 -1.00 -11.55
C ALA A 16 -17.23 -2.27 -10.68
N LEU A 17 -16.43 -3.30 -11.00
CA LEU A 17 -16.37 -4.57 -10.25
C LEU A 17 -14.96 -5.00 -9.80
N GLY A 18 -13.98 -4.10 -9.87
CA GLY A 18 -12.62 -4.37 -9.39
C GLY A 18 -11.62 -3.65 -10.27
N GLY A 19 -10.75 -2.83 -9.69
CA GLY A 19 -9.91 -1.86 -10.42
C GLY A 19 -8.85 -2.42 -11.37
N ALA A 20 -9.04 -3.58 -12.01
CA ALA A 20 -8.22 -4.08 -13.11
C ALA A 20 -8.03 -3.03 -14.22
N GLY A 21 -9.07 -2.22 -14.50
CA GLY A 21 -9.02 -1.18 -15.54
C GLY A 21 -8.00 -0.06 -15.28
N ILE A 22 -7.67 0.25 -14.02
CA ILE A 22 -6.71 1.33 -13.73
C ILE A 22 -5.28 0.88 -14.00
N TYR A 23 -4.92 -0.36 -13.66
CA TYR A 23 -3.60 -0.89 -13.95
C TYR A 23 -3.40 -1.17 -15.43
N GLU A 24 -4.42 -1.70 -16.12
CA GLU A 24 -4.33 -1.87 -17.58
C GLU A 24 -4.13 -0.52 -18.29
N LEU A 25 -4.82 0.54 -17.83
CA LEU A 25 -4.58 1.90 -18.33
C LEU A 25 -3.15 2.36 -18.01
N VAL A 26 -2.66 2.09 -16.80
CA VAL A 26 -1.29 2.43 -16.40
C VAL A 26 -0.26 1.71 -17.28
N ASP A 27 -0.40 0.40 -17.49
CA ASP A 27 0.55 -0.39 -18.28
C ASP A 27 0.56 0.07 -19.74
N ARG A 28 -0.62 0.38 -20.27
CA ARG A 28 -0.78 0.90 -21.64
C ARG A 28 -0.15 2.29 -21.84
N VAL A 29 -0.11 3.11 -20.79
CA VAL A 29 0.23 4.55 -20.87
C VAL A 29 1.61 4.87 -20.26
N GLY A 30 2.06 4.04 -19.32
CA GLY A 30 3.26 4.19 -18.50
C GLY A 30 4.56 3.87 -19.23
N GLY A 31 4.52 3.05 -20.27
CA GLY A 31 5.74 2.59 -20.95
C GLY A 31 6.48 1.54 -20.11
N SER A 32 7.81 1.49 -20.19
CA SER A 32 8.63 0.52 -19.46
C SER A 32 8.77 0.88 -17.96
N SER A 33 8.76 -0.13 -17.09
CA SER A 33 9.03 0.02 -15.66
C SER A 33 10.39 0.66 -15.37
N PRO A 34 10.57 1.34 -14.21
CA PRO A 34 11.86 1.91 -13.83
C PRO A 34 12.96 0.85 -13.74
N LYS A 35 14.21 1.24 -14.00
CA LYS A 35 15.37 0.34 -13.78
C LYS A 35 15.58 0.12 -12.29
N ARG A 36 15.75 -1.14 -11.87
CA ARG A 36 15.93 -1.56 -10.47
C ARG A 36 17.20 -2.39 -10.32
N GLU A 37 17.80 -2.32 -9.14
CA GLU A 37 18.89 -3.22 -8.74
C GLU A 37 18.31 -4.50 -8.12
N ALA A 38 18.96 -5.64 -8.38
CA ALA A 38 18.61 -6.91 -7.75
C ALA A 38 19.17 -6.98 -6.33
N VAL A 39 18.46 -7.64 -5.43
CA VAL A 39 18.93 -7.91 -4.05
C VAL A 39 18.52 -9.31 -3.60
N SER A 40 19.29 -9.88 -2.67
CA SER A 40 19.22 -11.31 -2.33
C SER A 40 18.67 -11.63 -0.94
N ALA A 41 18.33 -10.64 -0.11
CA ALA A 41 17.89 -10.86 1.28
C ALA A 41 16.64 -10.05 1.63
N LEU A 42 15.78 -10.64 2.46
CA LEU A 42 14.64 -9.93 3.05
C LEU A 42 15.14 -8.93 4.10
N PRO A 43 14.73 -7.64 4.03
CA PRO A 43 15.02 -6.69 5.09
C PRO A 43 14.27 -7.09 6.36
N PRO A 44 14.81 -6.76 7.55
CA PRO A 44 14.12 -7.05 8.81
C PRO A 44 12.79 -6.30 8.95
N GLU A 45 12.62 -5.18 8.26
CA GLU A 45 11.39 -4.39 8.26
C GLU A 45 10.51 -4.65 7.01
N GLN A 46 9.28 -5.14 7.22
CA GLN A 46 8.30 -5.43 6.15
C GLN A 46 7.93 -4.25 5.24
N HIS A 47 8.15 -3.01 5.67
CA HIS A 47 7.79 -1.83 4.88
C HIS A 47 8.92 -1.39 3.91
N VAL A 48 10.13 -1.91 4.11
CA VAL A 48 11.31 -1.57 3.31
C VAL A 48 11.33 -2.41 2.04
N LEU A 49 11.58 -1.75 0.91
CA LEU A 49 11.91 -2.41 -0.36
C LEU A 49 13.31 -1.98 -0.77
N ASP A 50 14.15 -2.96 -1.06
CA ASP A 50 15.49 -2.72 -1.57
C ASP A 50 15.47 -2.48 -3.09
N GLY A 51 16.54 -1.91 -3.64
CA GLY A 51 16.62 -1.61 -5.08
C GLY A 51 15.74 -0.44 -5.55
N LEU A 52 15.30 0.44 -4.64
CA LEU A 52 14.66 1.70 -5.00
C LEU A 52 15.64 2.59 -5.77
N ALA A 53 15.21 3.08 -6.93
CA ALA A 53 16.02 4.01 -7.71
C ALA A 53 15.99 5.41 -7.08
N VAL A 54 17.10 6.12 -7.18
CA VAL A 54 17.22 7.53 -6.78
C VAL A 54 17.46 8.36 -8.03
N ILE A 55 16.70 9.44 -8.19
CA ILE A 55 16.87 10.40 -9.28
C ILE A 55 17.09 11.80 -8.73
N GLN A 56 17.48 12.72 -9.61
CA GLN A 56 17.46 14.15 -9.35
C GLN A 56 16.22 14.77 -9.98
N ASP A 57 15.43 15.50 -9.20
CA ASP A 57 14.28 16.29 -9.67
C ASP A 57 14.34 17.68 -9.03
N ASN A 58 14.42 18.72 -9.85
CA ASN A 58 14.62 20.11 -9.41
C ASN A 58 15.78 20.31 -8.41
N GLY A 59 16.88 19.56 -8.59
CA GLY A 59 18.07 19.62 -7.73
C GLY A 59 17.94 18.93 -6.37
N VAL A 60 16.89 18.13 -6.17
CA VAL A 60 16.66 17.33 -4.96
C VAL A 60 16.71 15.85 -5.31
N GLU A 61 17.33 15.05 -4.43
CA GLU A 61 17.29 13.59 -4.53
C GLU A 61 15.90 13.07 -4.21
N VAL A 62 15.36 12.24 -5.10
CA VAL A 62 14.01 11.69 -4.98
C VAL A 62 14.06 10.18 -5.16
N LEU A 63 13.38 9.45 -4.26
CA LEU A 63 13.17 8.02 -4.40
C LEU A 63 12.06 7.75 -5.40
N VAL A 64 12.27 6.77 -6.29
CA VAL A 64 11.26 6.29 -7.22
C VAL A 64 10.53 5.11 -6.59
N PRO A 65 9.29 5.28 -6.09
CA PRO A 65 8.49 4.18 -5.52
C PRO A 65 8.13 3.12 -6.59
N PRO A 66 7.61 1.95 -6.18
CA PRO A 66 7.02 0.98 -7.12
C PRO A 66 5.88 1.61 -7.94
N LEU A 67 5.67 1.14 -9.17
CA LEU A 67 4.67 1.72 -10.07
C LEU A 67 3.24 1.54 -9.57
N HIS A 68 2.91 0.34 -9.08
CA HIS A 68 1.56 -0.08 -8.69
C HIS A 68 1.47 -0.32 -7.19
N HIS A 69 0.33 0.08 -6.61
CA HIS A 69 0.03 -0.04 -5.19
C HIS A 69 -1.41 -0.49 -4.99
N GLU A 70 -1.61 -1.62 -4.32
CA GLU A 70 -2.94 -2.11 -3.95
C GLU A 70 -3.07 -2.21 -2.43
N LEU A 71 -3.99 -1.43 -1.86
CA LEU A 71 -4.35 -1.51 -0.46
C LEU A 71 -5.68 -2.26 -0.34
N VAL A 72 -5.63 -3.44 0.25
CA VAL A 72 -6.80 -4.27 0.55
C VAL A 72 -7.08 -4.19 2.04
N THR A 73 -8.32 -3.90 2.40
CA THR A 73 -8.78 -3.97 3.79
C THR A 73 -9.79 -5.10 3.93
N ALA A 74 -9.78 -5.78 5.06
CA ALA A 74 -10.66 -6.92 5.29
C ALA A 74 -11.03 -7.11 6.77
N ARG A 75 -12.05 -7.93 6.98
CA ARG A 75 -12.39 -8.53 8.27
C ARG A 75 -11.88 -9.96 8.30
N VAL A 76 -11.48 -10.45 9.48
CA VAL A 76 -11.11 -11.86 9.63
C VAL A 76 -12.38 -12.69 9.67
N ARG A 77 -12.43 -13.70 8.80
CA ARG A 77 -13.52 -14.68 8.80
C ARG A 77 -13.41 -15.52 10.07
N ALA A 78 -14.44 -15.50 10.91
CA ALA A 78 -14.45 -16.22 12.17
C ALA A 78 -14.26 -17.73 11.94
N GLY A 79 -13.15 -18.27 12.44
CA GLY A 79 -12.72 -19.67 12.34
C GLY A 79 -11.65 -19.96 13.41
N ASP A 80 -10.93 -21.09 13.33
CA ASP A 80 -9.79 -21.35 14.22
C ASP A 80 -8.64 -20.35 13.91
N PRO A 81 -8.33 -19.38 14.80
CA PRO A 81 -7.31 -18.38 14.53
C PRO A 81 -5.92 -18.97 14.33
N ARG A 82 -5.62 -20.13 14.92
CA ARG A 82 -4.33 -20.80 14.76
C ARG A 82 -4.18 -21.44 13.39
N LEU A 83 -5.26 -22.01 12.86
CA LEU A 83 -5.27 -22.52 11.48
C LEU A 83 -5.15 -21.36 10.50
N ALA A 84 -5.97 -20.33 10.64
CA ALA A 84 -5.93 -19.14 9.79
C ALA A 84 -4.53 -18.47 9.80
N GLN A 85 -3.88 -18.40 10.97
CA GLN A 85 -2.51 -17.90 11.09
C GLN A 85 -1.52 -18.74 10.29
N ARG A 86 -1.59 -20.08 10.38
CA ARG A 86 -0.70 -20.98 9.63
C ARG A 86 -0.90 -20.82 8.12
N GLU A 87 -2.14 -20.86 7.66
CA GLU A 87 -2.45 -20.74 6.22
C GLU A 87 -2.01 -19.39 5.65
N LEU A 88 -2.21 -18.30 6.40
CA LEU A 88 -1.72 -16.97 6.02
C LEU A 88 -0.19 -16.94 5.97
N ALA A 89 0.50 -17.52 6.98
CA ALA A 89 1.96 -17.57 7.01
C ALA A 89 2.53 -18.37 5.83
N ASP A 90 1.95 -19.52 5.52
CA ASP A 90 2.37 -20.37 4.39
C ASP A 90 2.18 -19.65 3.05
N ALA A 91 1.07 -18.93 2.87
CA ALA A 91 0.80 -18.14 1.67
C ALA A 91 1.80 -16.98 1.51
N LEU A 92 2.11 -16.27 2.60
CA LEU A 92 3.10 -15.19 2.58
C LEU A 92 4.50 -15.73 2.26
N GLU A 93 4.92 -16.82 2.90
CA GLU A 93 6.22 -17.44 2.66
C GLU A 93 6.33 -17.94 1.21
N ALA A 94 5.23 -18.47 0.63
CA ALA A 94 5.19 -18.84 -0.78
C ALA A 94 5.37 -17.63 -1.73
N LEU A 95 4.77 -16.49 -1.41
CA LEU A 95 4.94 -15.25 -2.18
C LEU A 95 6.36 -14.68 -2.03
N GLU A 96 6.92 -14.68 -0.82
CA GLU A 96 8.29 -14.21 -0.54
C GLU A 96 9.36 -15.08 -1.21
N ARG A 97 9.14 -16.40 -1.31
CA ARG A 97 10.02 -17.29 -2.09
C ARG A 97 9.93 -17.04 -3.60
N ARG A 98 8.76 -16.62 -4.08
CA ARG A 98 8.48 -16.45 -5.50
C ARG A 98 8.97 -15.10 -6.04
N PHE A 99 8.88 -14.06 -5.23
CA PHE A 99 9.17 -12.69 -5.65
C PHE A 99 10.20 -12.05 -4.73
N GLU A 100 11.22 -11.44 -5.33
CA GLU A 100 12.21 -10.67 -4.57
C GLU A 100 11.54 -9.47 -3.86
N PRO A 101 12.02 -9.06 -2.67
CA PRO A 101 11.49 -7.92 -1.91
C PRO A 101 11.96 -6.57 -2.48
N THR A 102 11.77 -6.39 -3.78
CA THR A 102 12.16 -5.21 -4.56
C THR A 102 10.95 -4.61 -5.24
N PRO A 103 11.03 -3.37 -5.76
CA PRO A 103 10.00 -2.83 -6.63
C PRO A 103 9.71 -3.72 -7.85
N ALA A 104 10.72 -4.38 -8.44
CA ALA A 104 10.50 -5.26 -9.59
C ALA A 104 9.84 -6.61 -9.21
N GLY A 105 10.06 -7.07 -7.98
CA GLY A 105 9.41 -8.25 -7.40
C GLY A 105 8.08 -7.90 -6.76
N LEU A 106 7.95 -8.10 -5.44
CA LEU A 106 6.73 -7.84 -4.69
C LEU A 106 7.05 -7.35 -3.27
N GLY A 107 6.46 -6.22 -2.89
CA GLY A 107 6.41 -5.74 -1.52
C GLY A 107 5.06 -6.04 -0.88
N ILE A 108 5.08 -6.66 0.30
CA ILE A 108 3.88 -6.92 1.11
C ILE A 108 4.06 -6.27 2.48
N THR A 109 3.06 -5.51 2.92
CA THR A 109 3.02 -4.95 4.28
C THR A 109 1.64 -5.23 4.88
N ILE A 110 1.61 -5.76 6.10
CA ILE A 110 0.38 -6.10 6.83
C ILE A 110 0.29 -5.27 8.10
N GLY A 111 -0.84 -4.60 8.27
CA GLY A 111 -1.22 -3.91 9.49
C GLY A 111 -2.50 -4.50 10.08
N TRP A 112 -2.51 -4.73 11.39
CA TRP A 112 -3.68 -5.20 12.13
C TRP A 112 -4.38 -4.03 12.80
N GLY A 113 -5.69 -3.90 12.59
CA GLY A 113 -6.50 -2.88 13.23
C GLY A 113 -6.84 -3.23 14.68
N LEU A 114 -7.10 -2.20 15.50
CA LEU A 114 -7.69 -2.41 16.84
C LEU A 114 -8.94 -3.31 16.86
N PRO A 115 -9.82 -3.28 15.85
CA PRO A 115 -10.94 -4.22 15.78
C PRO A 115 -10.54 -5.69 15.88
N TYR A 116 -9.43 -6.09 15.25
CA TYR A 116 -8.94 -7.47 15.30
C TYR A 116 -8.68 -7.91 16.74
N PHE A 117 -7.89 -7.11 17.47
CA PHE A 117 -7.47 -7.41 18.82
C PHE A 117 -8.65 -7.46 19.80
N ARG A 118 -9.63 -6.57 19.62
CA ARG A 118 -10.82 -6.49 20.47
C ARG A 118 -11.84 -7.60 20.18
N LYS A 119 -11.94 -8.05 18.92
CA LYS A 119 -12.94 -9.05 18.50
C LYS A 119 -12.42 -10.49 18.64
N HIS A 120 -11.19 -10.76 18.19
CA HIS A 120 -10.69 -12.13 18.02
C HIS A 120 -9.72 -12.58 19.12
N VAL A 121 -8.99 -11.65 19.73
CA VAL A 121 -8.02 -11.96 20.81
C VAL A 121 -8.13 -11.02 22.02
N PRO A 122 -9.35 -10.78 22.56
CA PRO A 122 -9.58 -9.74 23.57
C PRO A 122 -8.82 -9.96 24.87
N ASP A 123 -8.59 -11.22 25.27
CA ASP A 123 -7.88 -11.57 26.50
C ASP A 123 -6.39 -11.25 26.38
N ALA A 124 -5.80 -11.60 25.23
CA ALA A 124 -4.43 -11.24 24.90
C ALA A 124 -4.27 -9.72 24.77
N TRP A 125 -5.25 -9.02 24.17
CA TRP A 125 -5.24 -7.56 24.06
C TRP A 125 -5.29 -6.86 25.42
N ARG A 126 -6.12 -7.34 26.36
CA ARG A 126 -6.19 -6.76 27.71
C ARG A 126 -4.87 -6.94 28.46
N SER A 127 -4.19 -8.06 28.25
CA SER A 127 -2.95 -8.38 28.95
C SER A 127 -1.73 -7.72 28.27
N HIS A 128 -1.68 -7.67 26.95
CA HIS A 128 -0.47 -7.36 26.18
C HIS A 128 -0.62 -6.17 25.24
N GLY A 129 -1.71 -5.40 25.35
CA GLY A 129 -1.89 -4.19 24.57
C GLY A 129 -0.72 -3.23 24.79
N PRO A 130 -0.13 -2.67 23.71
CA PRO A 130 1.04 -1.79 23.83
C PRO A 130 0.69 -0.57 24.66
N HIS A 131 1.38 -0.45 25.80
CA HIS A 131 1.14 0.62 26.75
C HIS A 131 2.25 1.67 26.67
N ASP A 132 1.87 2.92 26.36
CA ASP A 132 2.77 4.06 26.39
C ASP A 132 3.13 4.41 27.83
N ARG A 133 4.39 4.20 28.19
CA ARG A 133 4.92 4.43 29.54
C ARG A 133 5.00 5.91 29.91
N ARG A 134 5.05 6.82 28.95
CA ARG A 134 5.08 8.27 29.21
C ARG A 134 3.68 8.81 29.39
N ALA A 135 2.75 8.38 28.55
CA ALA A 135 1.38 8.85 28.57
C ALA A 135 0.47 8.07 29.55
N GLN A 136 0.95 6.95 30.10
CA GLN A 136 0.21 6.08 31.03
C GLN A 136 -1.14 5.63 30.45
N LYS A 137 -1.13 5.23 29.18
CA LYS A 137 -2.31 4.73 28.43
C LYS A 137 -1.87 3.83 27.29
N LEU A 138 -2.82 3.17 26.63
CA LEU A 138 -2.53 2.43 25.39
C LEU A 138 -1.91 3.36 24.33
N ALA A 139 -0.85 2.87 23.68
CA ALA A 139 -0.12 3.58 22.63
C ALA A 139 -0.89 3.61 21.30
N LEU A 140 -1.74 2.61 21.07
CA LEU A 140 -2.62 2.57 19.90
C LEU A 140 -3.93 3.31 20.21
N LEU A 141 -4.34 4.15 19.28
CA LEU A 141 -5.54 4.99 19.37
C LEU A 141 -6.57 4.54 18.33
N ASP A 142 -7.84 4.74 18.66
CA ASP A 142 -8.92 4.55 17.71
C ASP A 142 -8.83 5.55 16.55
N SER A 143 -9.30 5.12 15.38
CA SER A 143 -9.59 6.02 14.28
C SER A 143 -10.59 7.08 14.75
N VAL A 144 -10.22 8.36 14.65
CA VAL A 144 -11.07 9.49 15.03
C VAL A 144 -11.50 10.27 13.80
N ARG A 145 -12.65 10.92 13.89
CA ARG A 145 -13.10 11.90 12.89
C ARG A 145 -12.41 13.24 13.14
N PHE A 146 -11.78 13.80 12.11
CA PHE A 146 -11.26 15.16 12.15
C PHE A 146 -12.37 16.18 11.90
N PRO A 147 -12.23 17.44 12.39
CA PRO A 147 -13.23 18.48 12.16
C PRO A 147 -13.53 18.77 10.68
N SER A 148 -12.58 18.52 9.79
CA SER A 148 -12.72 18.70 8.34
C SER A 148 -13.38 17.53 7.62
N ASP A 149 -13.59 16.40 8.29
CA ASP A 149 -14.15 15.21 7.66
C ASP A 149 -15.65 15.41 7.39
N PRO A 150 -16.13 15.10 6.18
CA PRO A 150 -17.56 15.07 5.89
C PRO A 150 -18.35 14.22 6.90
N PRO A 151 -19.60 14.56 7.27
CA PRO A 151 -20.38 13.81 8.27
C PRO A 151 -20.57 12.33 7.94
N ASP A 152 -20.58 11.98 6.65
CA ASP A 152 -20.72 10.63 6.11
C ASP A 152 -19.39 9.87 6.00
N THR A 153 -18.26 10.47 6.41
CA THR A 153 -16.96 9.77 6.44
C THR A 153 -17.07 8.48 7.25
N LEU A 154 -16.77 7.37 6.61
CA LEU A 154 -16.69 6.06 7.24
C LEU A 154 -15.32 5.93 7.91
N LEU A 155 -15.30 5.80 9.23
CA LEU A 155 -14.08 5.51 9.97
C LEU A 155 -13.75 4.02 9.82
N GLU A 156 -12.47 3.75 9.69
CA GLU A 156 -11.97 2.40 9.45
C GLU A 156 -12.25 1.48 10.66
N ASP A 157 -12.94 0.35 10.43
CA ASP A 157 -13.29 -0.72 11.38
C ASP A 157 -12.88 -2.12 10.84
N ASN A 158 -11.90 -2.14 9.93
CA ASN A 158 -11.31 -3.37 9.42
C ASN A 158 -10.35 -4.01 10.42
N ASP A 159 -10.31 -5.35 10.39
CA ASP A 159 -9.41 -6.13 11.23
C ASP A 159 -7.98 -6.09 10.69
N VAL A 160 -7.83 -5.99 9.37
CA VAL A 160 -6.53 -6.02 8.69
C VAL A 160 -6.51 -5.09 7.47
N ALA A 161 -5.33 -4.54 7.21
CA ALA A 161 -4.98 -3.83 5.98
C ALA A 161 -3.69 -4.43 5.40
N VAL A 162 -3.72 -4.79 4.12
CA VAL A 162 -2.59 -5.35 3.38
C VAL A 162 -2.25 -4.44 2.21
N LEU A 163 -1.02 -3.97 2.18
CA LEU A 163 -0.47 -3.15 1.11
C LEU A 163 0.45 -4.01 0.23
N LEU A 164 0.07 -4.16 -1.04
CA LEU A 164 0.84 -4.81 -2.09
C LEU A 164 1.46 -3.76 -3.00
N ARG A 165 2.74 -3.91 -3.33
CA ARG A 165 3.48 -2.94 -4.17
C ARG A 165 4.41 -3.65 -5.15
N SER A 166 4.42 -3.22 -6.40
CA SER A 166 5.30 -3.75 -7.45
C SER A 166 5.33 -2.81 -8.65
N ASP A 167 6.35 -2.93 -9.48
CA ASP A 167 6.42 -2.40 -10.83
C ASP A 167 5.66 -3.28 -11.85
N SER A 168 5.11 -4.43 -11.41
CA SER A 168 4.32 -5.36 -12.22
C SER A 168 2.91 -5.53 -11.64
N SER A 169 1.90 -5.13 -12.41
CA SER A 169 0.50 -5.34 -12.08
C SER A 169 0.13 -6.84 -11.98
N ASP A 170 0.80 -7.70 -12.76
CA ASP A 170 0.64 -9.16 -12.69
C ASP A 170 1.11 -9.73 -11.36
N HIS A 171 2.20 -9.22 -10.78
CA HIS A 171 2.67 -9.66 -9.46
C HIS A 171 1.65 -9.31 -8.37
N LEU A 172 1.03 -8.13 -8.45
CA LEU A 172 -0.07 -7.74 -7.57
C LEU A 172 -1.27 -8.66 -7.73
N ALA A 173 -1.66 -9.00 -8.96
CA ALA A 173 -2.78 -9.88 -9.22
C ALA A 173 -2.56 -11.29 -8.65
N VAL A 174 -1.35 -11.84 -8.81
CA VAL A 174 -0.97 -13.13 -8.22
C VAL A 174 -1.06 -13.09 -6.69
N ALA A 175 -0.52 -12.03 -6.07
CA ALA A 175 -0.53 -11.88 -4.62
C ALA A 175 -1.94 -11.66 -4.07
N ALA A 176 -2.74 -10.79 -4.70
CA ALA A 176 -4.11 -10.53 -4.30
C ALA A 176 -4.95 -11.81 -4.38
N ARG A 177 -4.83 -12.57 -5.46
CA ARG A 177 -5.52 -13.86 -5.60
C ARG A 177 -5.12 -14.83 -4.49
N ALA A 178 -3.80 -15.01 -4.27
CA ALA A 178 -3.30 -15.95 -3.27
C ALA A 178 -3.79 -15.61 -1.85
N LEU A 179 -3.87 -14.32 -1.50
CA LEU A 179 -4.22 -13.86 -0.15
C LEU A 179 -5.72 -13.66 0.08
N PHE A 180 -6.51 -13.39 -0.96
CA PHE A 180 -7.91 -12.98 -0.80
C PHE A 180 -8.93 -13.82 -1.57
N ASP A 181 -8.53 -14.52 -2.62
CA ASP A 181 -9.44 -15.39 -3.40
C ASP A 181 -9.24 -16.86 -3.02
N ASP A 182 -7.99 -17.33 -3.04
CA ASP A 182 -7.63 -18.71 -2.78
C ASP A 182 -7.61 -19.01 -1.26
N LEU A 183 -7.24 -18.01 -0.45
CA LEU A 183 -7.22 -18.10 1.00
C LEU A 183 -8.56 -17.67 1.59
N HIS A 184 -9.16 -18.51 2.43
CA HIS A 184 -10.51 -18.29 2.98
C HIS A 184 -10.50 -17.71 4.41
N VAL A 185 -9.48 -16.91 4.76
CA VAL A 185 -9.32 -16.31 6.09
C VAL A 185 -9.86 -14.88 6.21
N PHE A 186 -10.13 -14.23 5.08
CA PHE A 186 -10.55 -12.82 5.03
C PHE A 186 -11.87 -12.64 4.31
N ASP A 187 -12.67 -11.72 4.81
CA ASP A 187 -13.79 -11.12 4.11
C ASP A 187 -13.38 -9.70 3.68
N VAL A 188 -13.01 -9.55 2.40
CA VAL A 188 -12.55 -8.28 1.84
C VAL A 188 -13.65 -7.23 1.91
N THR A 189 -13.30 -6.05 2.43
CA THR A 189 -14.24 -4.93 2.59
C THR A 189 -13.96 -3.78 1.63
N SER A 190 -12.68 -3.52 1.31
CA SER A 190 -12.33 -2.52 0.31
C SER A 190 -11.02 -2.85 -0.40
N ILE A 191 -10.93 -2.43 -1.66
CA ILE A 191 -9.73 -2.50 -2.47
C ILE A 191 -9.47 -1.11 -3.05
N ARG A 192 -8.31 -0.54 -2.76
CA ARG A 192 -7.87 0.76 -3.28
C ARG A 192 -6.62 0.55 -4.10
N LYS A 193 -6.71 0.86 -5.39
CA LYS A 193 -5.60 0.75 -6.33
C LYS A 193 -5.06 2.14 -6.64
N GLY A 194 -3.74 2.27 -6.59
CA GLY A 194 -3.02 3.50 -6.83
C GLY A 194 -1.77 3.24 -7.67
N PHE A 195 -1.26 4.32 -8.26
CA PHE A 195 -0.03 4.27 -9.04
C PHE A 195 0.73 5.57 -8.87
N VAL A 196 2.02 5.52 -9.19
CA VAL A 196 2.91 6.67 -9.14
C VAL A 196 4.03 6.48 -10.16
N GLY A 197 4.38 7.53 -10.90
CA GLY A 197 5.61 7.54 -11.70
C GLY A 197 5.47 7.93 -13.17
N GLY A 198 6.37 7.43 -14.01
CA GLY A 198 6.39 7.67 -15.46
C GLY A 198 6.96 9.01 -15.93
N GLY A 199 7.40 9.90 -15.02
CA GLY A 199 7.95 11.23 -15.36
C GLY A 199 9.41 11.48 -14.94
N PHE A 200 10.05 10.45 -14.41
CA PHE A 200 11.35 10.53 -13.73
C PHE A 200 12.56 10.73 -14.67
N ASP A 201 12.41 10.42 -15.96
CA ASP A 201 13.44 10.55 -17.00
C ASP A 201 13.16 11.74 -17.95
N GLY A 202 12.39 12.73 -17.48
CA GLY A 202 11.99 13.90 -18.28
C GLY A 202 10.84 13.64 -19.25
N ARG A 203 10.24 12.44 -19.23
CA ARG A 203 9.03 12.13 -20.00
C ARG A 203 7.79 12.61 -19.27
N ARG A 204 6.67 12.63 -19.99
CA ARG A 204 5.37 12.95 -19.40
C ARG A 204 4.97 11.89 -18.37
N SER A 205 4.64 12.34 -17.18
CA SER A 205 4.31 11.54 -16.03
C SER A 205 2.99 10.81 -16.22
N LEU A 206 2.90 9.66 -15.55
CA LEU A 206 1.73 8.82 -15.57
C LEU A 206 0.50 9.51 -14.97
N PRO A 207 0.57 10.23 -13.82
CA PRO A 207 -0.56 11.03 -13.33
C PRO A 207 -1.09 12.01 -14.38
N LYS A 208 -0.20 12.75 -15.07
CA LYS A 208 -0.62 13.68 -16.12
C LYS A 208 -1.25 12.96 -17.30
N LYS A 209 -0.60 11.89 -17.79
CA LYS A 209 -1.13 11.12 -18.92
C LYS A 209 -2.53 10.57 -18.62
N VAL A 210 -2.74 10.02 -17.42
CA VAL A 210 -4.03 9.49 -16.98
C VAL A 210 -5.07 10.60 -16.80
N ALA A 211 -4.72 11.71 -16.14
CA ALA A 211 -5.63 12.85 -15.95
C ALA A 211 -6.09 13.47 -17.29
N VAL A 212 -5.15 13.64 -18.24
CA VAL A 212 -5.45 14.13 -19.59
C VAL A 212 -6.31 13.14 -20.35
N ALA A 213 -6.00 11.84 -20.27
CA ALA A 213 -6.78 10.79 -20.92
C ALA A 213 -8.21 10.69 -20.37
N ALA A 214 -8.39 10.93 -19.07
CA ALA A 214 -9.68 10.95 -18.38
C ALA A 214 -10.46 12.27 -18.54
N GLY A 215 -9.86 13.30 -19.15
CA GLY A 215 -10.50 14.61 -19.35
C GLY A 215 -10.72 15.39 -18.06
N VAL A 216 -9.87 15.20 -17.03
CA VAL A 216 -9.95 15.95 -15.78
C VAL A 216 -9.71 17.44 -16.07
N PRO A 217 -10.61 18.36 -15.65
CA PRO A 217 -10.40 19.80 -15.83
C PRO A 217 -9.07 20.27 -15.24
N GLY A 218 -8.26 20.99 -16.02
CA GLY A 218 -6.95 21.49 -15.61
C GLY A 218 -5.82 20.46 -15.65
N ALA A 219 -6.04 19.24 -16.16
CA ALA A 219 -5.00 18.21 -16.26
C ALA A 219 -3.78 18.61 -17.10
N ASP A 220 -3.96 19.54 -18.04
CA ASP A 220 -2.89 20.11 -18.86
C ASP A 220 -1.89 20.95 -18.03
N LEU A 221 -2.34 21.51 -16.91
CA LEU A 221 -1.54 22.32 -15.98
C LEU A 221 -0.64 21.48 -15.06
N ILE A 222 -0.87 20.17 -14.97
CA ILE A 222 0.02 19.27 -14.22
C ILE A 222 1.42 19.33 -14.87
N PRO A 223 2.51 19.59 -14.14
CA PRO A 223 3.85 19.56 -14.72
C PRO A 223 4.16 18.19 -15.36
N ASP A 224 4.87 18.19 -16.50
CA ASP A 224 5.12 16.96 -17.24
C ASP A 224 5.90 15.92 -16.42
N THR A 225 6.75 16.32 -15.48
CA THR A 225 7.54 15.38 -14.65
C THR A 225 6.89 15.07 -13.30
N ALA A 226 5.73 15.66 -12.98
CA ALA A 226 5.13 15.56 -11.65
C ALA A 226 4.75 14.12 -11.28
N GLN A 227 5.11 13.73 -10.06
CA GLN A 227 4.89 12.36 -9.56
C GLN A 227 3.46 12.12 -9.08
N LEU A 228 2.77 13.19 -8.69
CA LEU A 228 1.40 13.16 -8.17
C LEU A 228 0.47 14.05 -8.99
N PHE A 229 -0.84 13.85 -8.84
CA PHE A 229 -1.88 14.60 -9.55
C PHE A 229 -1.91 16.11 -9.26
N LEU A 230 -1.45 16.54 -8.07
CA LEU A 230 -1.38 17.97 -7.72
C LEU A 230 -0.11 18.66 -8.25
N GLY A 231 0.77 17.94 -8.95
CA GLY A 231 1.94 18.53 -9.57
C GLY A 231 3.20 18.57 -8.70
N PHE A 232 3.16 18.02 -7.48
CA PHE A 232 4.28 18.05 -6.54
C PHE A 232 5.13 16.77 -6.54
N THR A 233 6.39 16.94 -6.17
CA THR A 233 7.36 15.89 -5.85
C THR A 233 7.20 15.49 -4.38
N SER A 234 6.91 14.22 -4.10
CA SER A 234 6.46 13.75 -2.77
C SER A 234 7.43 12.79 -2.06
N THR A 235 8.42 12.26 -2.78
CA THR A 235 9.32 11.21 -2.27
C THR A 235 10.76 11.69 -2.11
N GLN A 236 10.94 12.94 -1.70
CA GLN A 236 12.27 13.51 -1.44
C GLN A 236 13.04 12.64 -0.46
N ARG A 237 14.23 12.18 -0.84
CA ARG A 237 15.03 11.21 -0.09
C ARG A 237 15.33 11.69 1.33
N ALA A 238 15.62 12.99 1.49
CA ALA A 238 15.89 13.59 2.80
C ALA A 238 14.66 13.66 3.72
N GLY A 239 13.44 13.62 3.17
CA GLY A 239 12.19 13.58 3.93
C GLY A 239 11.72 12.17 4.26
N MET A 240 12.38 11.14 3.74
CA MET A 240 12.03 9.74 4.02
C MET A 240 12.48 9.34 5.42
N GLY A 241 11.64 8.58 6.11
CA GLY A 241 12.03 7.94 7.36
C GLY A 241 13.26 7.04 7.16
N PRO A 242 14.13 6.92 8.17
CA PRO A 242 15.25 5.98 8.11
C PRO A 242 14.75 4.55 7.90
N ARG A 243 15.53 3.69 7.23
CA ARG A 243 15.18 2.26 7.03
C ARG A 243 14.80 1.58 8.34
N ARG A 244 15.60 1.82 9.38
CA ARG A 244 15.29 1.45 10.76
C ARG A 244 14.55 2.62 11.39
N ILE A 245 13.23 2.54 11.41
CA ILE A 245 12.44 3.48 12.18
C ILE A 245 12.55 3.13 13.66
N ALA A 246 12.83 4.14 14.48
CA ALA A 246 12.67 4.00 15.92
C ALA A 246 11.18 3.83 16.20
N ASN A 247 10.77 2.62 16.55
CA ASN A 247 9.41 2.33 16.99
C ASN A 247 9.35 2.41 18.53
N PHE A 248 8.16 2.55 19.10
CA PHE A 248 8.01 2.69 20.53
C PHE A 248 8.57 1.52 21.34
N GLU A 249 8.61 0.32 20.76
CA GLU A 249 9.20 -0.88 21.37
C GLU A 249 10.73 -0.75 21.47
N THR A 250 11.40 -0.39 20.36
CA THR A 250 12.85 -0.18 20.31
C THR A 250 13.33 0.97 21.20
N LEU A 251 12.49 1.97 21.43
CA LEU A 251 12.77 3.09 22.32
C LEU A 251 12.44 2.79 23.79
N GLY A 252 11.88 1.62 24.11
CA GLY A 252 11.48 1.24 25.47
C GLY A 252 10.34 2.10 26.03
N TYR A 253 9.58 2.78 25.16
CA TYR A 253 8.43 3.62 25.52
C TYR A 253 7.11 2.87 25.46
N VAL A 254 7.07 1.71 24.83
CA VAL A 254 5.95 0.77 24.89
C VAL A 254 6.34 -0.46 25.70
N ASP A 255 5.42 -0.90 26.55
CA ASP A 255 5.47 -2.18 27.25
C ASP A 255 4.37 -3.11 26.71
N LEU A 256 4.73 -4.36 26.44
CA LEU A 256 3.81 -5.43 26.01
C LEU A 256 3.57 -6.47 27.12
N ARG A 257 4.17 -6.27 28.29
CA ARG A 257 4.00 -7.15 29.46
C ARG A 257 2.57 -7.00 30.03
N PRO A 258 2.06 -8.03 30.73
CA PRO A 258 0.82 -7.96 31.48
C PRO A 258 0.68 -6.64 32.24
N SER A 259 -0.46 -5.96 32.11
CA SER A 259 -0.83 -4.89 33.03
C SER A 259 -1.06 -5.51 34.41
N ASP A 260 -0.20 -5.16 35.37
CA ASP A 260 -0.31 -5.54 36.79
C ASP A 260 -1.63 -5.04 37.43
#